data_AF-W2S6S6-F1
#
_entry.id   AF-W2S6S6-F1
#
_cell.length_a   1.000
_cell.length_b   1.000
_cell.length_c   1.000
_cell.angle_alpha   90.00
_cell.angle_beta   90.00
_cell.angle_gamma   90.00
#
_symmetry.space_group_name_H-M   'P 1'
#
loop_
_entity.id
_entity.type
_entity.pdbx_description
1 polymer ?
#
loop_
_entity_poly.entity_id
_entity_poly.type
_entity_poly.pdbx_seq_one_letter_code
_entity_poly.pdbx_strand_id
1 'polypeptide(L)'
;MAALLLHPATRPFLLHILIEVPATLTFLLLPSRQLGQHTPHAHAIVRQYALSLLASVLVAATFAFRDTAEGEGASDQLRGKIAGALAVYHVGPVVRAAARVARQARRGERLVLSEAGLYLVVHGLAGWELGRACWEGWLGA
;
A
#
# COMPACT_ATOMS: atom_id res chain seq x y z
N MET A 1 7.25 -3.82 -18.88
CA MET A 1 6.95 -3.87 -17.43
C MET A 1 8.19 -3.77 -16.55
N ALA A 2 9.26 -4.56 -16.77
CA ALA A 2 10.48 -4.48 -15.93
C ALA A 2 11.11 -3.08 -15.88
N ALA A 3 11.20 -2.38 -17.02
CA ALA A 3 11.72 -1.00 -17.07
C ALA A 3 10.88 0.01 -16.26
N LEU A 4 9.55 -0.18 -16.20
CA LEU A 4 8.63 0.66 -15.42
C LEU A 4 8.77 0.44 -13.91
N LEU A 5 9.06 -0.80 -13.48
CA LEU A 5 9.31 -1.13 -12.07
C LEU A 5 10.63 -0.57 -11.55
N LEU A 6 11.61 -0.38 -12.44
CA LEU A 6 12.93 0.13 -12.09
C LEU A 6 13.00 1.66 -12.13
N HIS A 7 12.04 2.33 -12.79
CA HIS A 7 12.03 3.79 -12.86
C HIS A 7 11.64 4.40 -11.50
N PRO A 8 12.49 5.24 -10.89
CA PRO A 8 12.34 5.67 -9.50
C PRO A 8 11.05 6.48 -9.25
N ALA A 9 10.58 7.22 -10.24
CA ALA A 9 9.36 8.04 -10.15
C ALA A 9 8.04 7.24 -10.21
N THR A 10 8.03 6.06 -10.83
CA THR A 10 6.82 5.23 -11.02
C THR A 10 6.77 4.04 -10.07
N ARG A 11 7.95 3.53 -9.68
CA ARG A 11 8.14 2.43 -8.72
C ARG A 11 7.26 2.51 -7.47
N PRO A 12 7.22 3.63 -6.69
CA PRO A 12 6.42 3.67 -5.46
C PRO A 12 4.92 3.44 -5.73
N PHE A 13 4.39 4.03 -6.81
CA PHE A 13 2.99 3.88 -7.20
C PHE A 13 2.69 2.48 -7.74
N LEU A 14 3.61 1.88 -8.50
CA LEU A 14 3.48 0.51 -8.98
C LEU A 14 3.47 -0.50 -7.83
N LEU A 15 4.31 -0.31 -6.81
CA LEU A 15 4.30 -1.16 -5.61
C LEU A 15 2.96 -1.06 -4.88
N HIS A 16 2.42 0.14 -4.70
CA HIS A 16 1.08 0.34 -4.14
C HIS A 16 0.01 -0.43 -4.95
N ILE A 17 -0.01 -0.28 -6.27
CA ILE A 17 -0.96 -0.98 -7.14
C ILE A 17 -0.84 -2.51 -7.00
N LEU A 18 0.38 -3.05 -7.06
CA LEU A 18 0.64 -4.48 -7.02
C LEU A 18 0.19 -5.12 -5.70
N ILE A 19 0.34 -4.41 -4.59
CA ILE A 19 -0.02 -4.92 -3.25
C ILE A 19 -1.51 -4.74 -2.99
N GLU A 20 -2.07 -3.59 -3.36
CA GLU A 20 -3.42 -3.23 -2.95
C GLU A 20 -4.50 -3.75 -3.90
N VAL A 21 -4.22 -4.03 -5.18
CA VAL A 21 -5.21 -4.66 -6.07
C VAL A 21 -5.71 -6.01 -5.54
N PRO A 22 -4.83 -6.99 -5.19
CA PRO A 22 -5.28 -8.24 -4.59
C PRO A 22 -6.03 -8.04 -3.27
N ALA A 23 -5.60 -7.08 -2.45
CA ALA A 23 -6.26 -6.76 -1.17
C ALA A 23 -7.68 -6.23 -1.40
N THR A 24 -7.86 -5.27 -2.30
CA THR A 24 -9.15 -4.72 -2.72
C THR A 24 -10.10 -5.83 -3.17
N LEU A 25 -9.65 -6.72 -4.08
CA LEU A 25 -10.48 -7.81 -4.57
C LEU A 25 -10.89 -8.75 -3.43
N THR A 26 -9.95 -9.08 -2.54
CA THR A 26 -10.23 -9.94 -1.40
C THR A 26 -11.24 -9.30 -0.43
N PHE A 27 -11.12 -8.00 -0.17
CA PHE A 27 -12.02 -7.31 0.77
C PHE A 27 -13.41 -7.11 0.18
N LEU A 28 -13.50 -6.87 -1.13
CA LEU A 28 -14.76 -6.66 -1.84
C LEU A 28 -15.55 -7.97 -2.00
N LEU A 29 -14.86 -9.02 -2.45
CA LEU A 29 -15.48 -10.31 -2.80
C LEU A 29 -15.59 -11.25 -1.59
N LEU A 30 -14.64 -11.19 -0.65
CA LEU A 30 -14.52 -12.12 0.49
C LEU A 30 -14.43 -11.38 1.84
N PRO A 31 -15.38 -10.47 2.17
CA PRO A 31 -15.29 -9.64 3.37
C PRO A 31 -15.25 -10.45 4.67
N SER A 32 -15.87 -11.63 4.71
CA SER A 32 -15.87 -12.50 5.89
C SER A 32 -14.48 -13.03 6.24
N ARG A 33 -13.56 -13.14 5.26
CA ARG A 33 -12.17 -13.56 5.52
C ARG A 33 -11.35 -12.47 6.23
N GLN A 34 -11.86 -11.24 6.27
CA GLN A 34 -11.20 -10.12 6.95
C GLN A 34 -11.57 -10.02 8.43
N LEU A 35 -12.51 -10.86 8.88
CA LEU A 35 -13.06 -10.82 10.23
C LEU A 35 -12.64 -12.09 10.97
N GLY A 36 -12.19 -11.95 12.21
CA GLY A 36 -11.82 -13.09 13.05
C GLY A 36 -13.01 -13.93 13.52
N GLN A 37 -14.23 -13.40 13.38
CA GLN A 37 -15.49 -14.05 13.70
C GLN A 37 -16.54 -13.65 12.66
N HIS A 38 -17.55 -14.49 12.48
CA HIS A 38 -18.62 -14.20 11.52
C HIS A 38 -19.46 -13.00 12.00
N THR A 39 -19.33 -11.86 11.31
CA THR A 39 -20.01 -10.60 11.67
C THR A 39 -20.60 -9.93 10.43
N PRO A 40 -21.82 -10.29 10.00
CA PRO A 40 -22.43 -9.81 8.76
C PRO A 40 -22.56 -8.29 8.68
N HIS A 41 -22.82 -7.63 9.82
CA HIS A 41 -22.95 -6.18 9.91
C HIS A 41 -21.66 -5.44 9.53
N ALA A 42 -20.49 -6.07 9.70
CA ALA A 42 -19.21 -5.48 9.33
C ALA A 42 -18.91 -5.61 7.82
N HIS A 43 -19.62 -6.47 7.08
CA HIS A 43 -19.34 -6.70 5.66
C HIS A 43 -19.52 -5.43 4.81
N ALA A 44 -20.51 -4.60 5.12
CA ALA A 44 -20.72 -3.33 4.41
C ALA A 44 -19.52 -2.38 4.59
N ILE A 45 -19.00 -2.29 5.82
CA ILE A 45 -17.83 -1.46 6.15
C ILE A 45 -16.58 -1.98 5.44
N VAL A 46 -16.36 -3.30 5.44
CA VAL A 46 -15.21 -3.92 4.75
C VAL A 46 -15.27 -3.64 3.24
N ARG A 47 -16.44 -3.73 2.62
CA ARG A 47 -16.61 -3.41 1.20
C ARG A 47 -16.43 -1.92 0.89
N GLN A 48 -16.95 -1.05 1.75
CA GLN A 48 -16.71 0.39 1.61
C GLN A 48 -15.22 0.72 1.71
N TYR A 49 -14.50 0.10 2.65
CA TYR A 49 -13.06 0.23 2.76
C TYR A 49 -12.34 -0.32 1.51
N ALA A 50 -12.81 -1.43 0.94
CA ALA A 50 -12.29 -1.97 -0.33
C ALA A 50 -12.44 -0.97 -1.50
N LEU A 51 -13.57 -0.25 -1.57
CA LEU A 51 -13.79 0.78 -2.59
C LEU A 51 -12.88 2.00 -2.37
N SER A 52 -12.66 2.42 -1.12
CA SER A 52 -11.67 3.46 -0.81
C SER A 52 -10.25 3.04 -1.21
N LEU A 53 -9.89 1.77 -1.00
CA LEU A 53 -8.61 1.22 -1.43
C LEU A 53 -8.50 1.13 -2.95
N LEU A 54 -9.59 0.75 -3.64
CA LEU A 54 -9.63 0.79 -5.10
C LEU A 54 -9.41 2.22 -5.62
N ALA A 55 -10.02 3.21 -4.99
CA ALA A 55 -9.82 4.61 -5.36
C ALA A 55 -8.36 5.03 -5.20
N SER A 56 -7.67 4.61 -4.13
CA SER A 56 -6.24 4.90 -3.96
C SER A 56 -5.36 4.20 -5.00
N VAL A 57 -5.71 2.97 -5.40
CA VAL A 57 -5.08 2.26 -6.52
C VAL A 57 -5.26 3.01 -7.83
N LEU A 58 -6.45 3.50 -8.13
CA LEU A 58 -6.72 4.28 -9.36
C LEU A 58 -5.93 5.59 -9.36
N VAL A 59 -5.84 6.28 -8.21
CA VAL A 59 -4.99 7.46 -8.05
C VAL A 59 -3.53 7.09 -8.29
N ALA A 60 -3.02 5.99 -7.71
CA ALA A 60 -1.65 5.55 -7.96
C ALA A 60 -1.41 5.22 -9.46
N ALA A 61 -2.39 4.63 -10.15
CA ALA A 61 -2.30 4.30 -11.56
C ALA A 61 -2.10 5.54 -12.44
N THR A 62 -2.73 6.68 -12.11
CA THR A 62 -2.51 7.91 -12.89
C THR A 62 -1.07 8.38 -12.82
N PHE A 63 -0.36 8.18 -11.71
CA PHE A 63 1.05 8.56 -11.58
C PHE A 63 2.02 7.50 -12.08
N ALA A 64 1.64 6.21 -12.00
CA ALA A 64 2.43 5.10 -12.49
C ALA A 64 2.49 5.01 -14.02
N PHE A 65 1.41 5.41 -14.71
CA PHE A 65 1.27 5.31 -16.16
C PHE A 65 1.25 6.66 -16.88
N ARG A 66 1.42 7.77 -16.16
CA ARG A 66 1.62 9.08 -16.78
C ARG A 66 3.02 9.17 -17.37
N ASP A 67 3.09 9.62 -18.61
CA ASP A 67 4.35 9.88 -19.30
C ASP A 67 5.18 10.92 -18.52
N THR A 68 6.44 10.59 -18.25
CA THR A 68 7.34 11.42 -17.44
C THR A 68 8.00 12.54 -18.24
N ALA A 69 7.73 12.63 -19.55
CA ALA A 69 8.31 13.64 -20.43
C ALA A 69 7.68 15.05 -20.29
N GLU A 70 6.56 15.21 -19.56
CA GLU A 70 5.88 16.50 -19.43
C GLU A 70 6.17 17.21 -18.09
N GLY A 71 7.06 18.22 -18.11
CA GLY A 71 7.09 19.33 -17.15
C GLY A 71 7.64 19.03 -15.75
N GLU A 72 8.97 19.05 -15.62
CA GLU A 72 9.78 18.54 -14.49
C GLU A 72 9.66 19.27 -13.13
N GLY A 73 8.92 20.38 -13.00
CA GLY A 73 8.91 21.17 -11.76
C GLY A 73 7.69 20.97 -10.87
N ALA A 74 6.50 21.31 -11.38
CA ALA A 74 5.25 21.25 -10.61
C ALA A 74 4.64 19.83 -10.53
N SER A 75 4.95 18.98 -11.52
CA SER A 75 4.56 17.56 -11.54
C SER A 75 5.15 16.80 -10.35
N ASP A 76 6.38 17.14 -9.94
CA ASP A 76 7.13 16.40 -8.93
C ASP A 76 6.64 16.68 -7.51
N GLN A 77 6.22 17.92 -7.23
CA GLN A 77 5.64 18.26 -5.93
C GLN A 77 4.26 17.63 -5.72
N LEU A 78 3.42 17.59 -6.75
CA LEU A 78 2.14 16.89 -6.67
C LEU A 78 2.35 15.38 -6.48
N ARG A 79 3.28 14.78 -7.23
CA ARG A 79 3.67 13.38 -7.04
C ARG A 79 4.11 13.10 -5.61
N GLY A 80 4.96 13.94 -5.03
CA GLY A 80 5.41 13.82 -3.64
C GLY A 80 4.25 13.88 -2.64
N LYS A 81 3.36 14.87 -2.76
CA LYS A 81 2.16 15.01 -1.90
C LYS A 81 1.26 13.78 -1.94
N ILE A 82 0.97 13.28 -3.14
CA ILE A 82 0.12 12.09 -3.30
C ILE A 82 0.83 10.84 -2.78
N ALA A 83 2.14 10.69 -3.04
CA ALA A 83 2.92 9.59 -2.49
C ALA A 83 2.87 9.61 -0.95
N GLY A 84 2.98 10.78 -0.32
CA GLY A 84 2.84 10.94 1.12
C GLY A 84 1.47 10.51 1.65
N ALA A 85 0.39 10.95 0.99
CA ALA A 85 -0.96 10.56 1.36
C ALA A 85 -1.17 9.04 1.27
N LEU A 86 -0.64 8.40 0.22
CA LEU A 86 -0.69 6.94 0.06
C LEU A 86 0.21 6.21 1.06
N ALA A 87 1.36 6.79 1.45
CA ALA A 87 2.26 6.21 2.45
C ALA A 87 1.57 6.07 3.83
N VAL A 88 0.73 7.04 4.20
CA VAL A 88 -0.03 7.02 5.47
C VAL A 88 -0.92 5.79 5.57
N TYR A 89 -1.54 5.37 4.46
CA TYR A 89 -2.36 4.15 4.44
C TYR A 89 -1.58 2.92 4.91
N HIS A 90 -0.30 2.79 4.52
CA HIS A 90 0.54 1.64 4.84
C HIS A 90 0.91 1.53 6.33
N VAL A 91 0.77 2.60 7.12
CA VAL A 91 1.00 2.55 8.58
C VAL A 91 0.07 1.54 9.25
N GLY A 92 -1.22 1.53 8.87
CA GLY A 92 -2.22 0.62 9.45
C GLY A 92 -1.87 -0.86 9.26
N PRO A 93 -1.70 -1.34 8.01
CA PRO A 93 -1.24 -2.70 7.72
C PRO A 93 0.08 -3.06 8.40
N VAL A 94 1.07 -2.16 8.40
CA VAL A 94 2.37 -2.39 9.06
C VAL A 94 2.21 -2.60 10.56
N VAL A 95 1.49 -1.71 11.25
CA VAL A 95 1.26 -1.85 12.70
C VAL A 95 0.52 -3.14 13.03
N ARG A 96 -0.53 -3.50 12.27
CA ARG A 96 -1.27 -4.75 12.46
C ARG A 96 -0.39 -5.98 12.23
N ALA A 97 0.42 -5.97 11.17
CA ALA A 97 1.33 -7.05 10.83
C ALA A 97 2.44 -7.20 11.88
N ALA A 98 3.06 -6.10 12.31
CA ALA A 98 4.05 -6.08 13.37
C ALA A 98 3.50 -6.63 14.70
N ALA A 99 2.28 -6.24 15.08
CA ALA A 99 1.63 -6.78 16.26
C ALA A 99 1.36 -8.29 16.17
N ARG A 100 1.02 -8.80 14.98
CA ARG A 100 0.89 -10.25 14.73
C ARG A 100 2.24 -10.95 14.84
N VAL A 101 3.28 -10.46 14.17
CA VAL A 101 4.65 -11.01 14.23
C VAL A 101 5.17 -11.03 15.66
N ALA A 102 4.97 -9.96 16.44
CA ALA A 102 5.38 -9.90 17.84
C ALA A 102 4.70 -10.99 18.69
N ARG A 103 3.41 -11.28 18.45
CA ARG A 103 2.70 -12.38 19.14
C ARG A 103 3.22 -13.75 18.72
N GLN A 104 3.53 -13.94 17.43
CA GLN A 104 4.12 -15.19 16.92
C GLN A 104 5.52 -15.45 17.48
N ALA A 105 6.35 -14.40 17.59
CA ALA A 105 7.68 -14.48 18.19
C ALA A 105 7.63 -14.97 19.64
N ARG A 106 6.69 -14.42 20.43
CA ARG A 106 6.47 -14.85 21.83
C ARG A 106 6.02 -16.31 21.97
N ARG A 107 5.48 -16.90 20.89
CA ARG A 107 5.05 -18.31 20.84
C ARG A 107 6.10 -19.25 20.21
N GLY A 108 7.25 -18.72 19.79
CA GLY A 108 8.29 -19.51 19.12
C GLY A 108 7.92 -19.95 17.68
N GLU A 109 6.98 -19.28 17.04
CA GLU A 109 6.55 -19.60 15.66
C GLU A 109 7.53 -19.02 14.62
N ARG A 110 7.57 -19.62 13.41
CA ARG A 110 8.37 -19.10 12.28
C ARG A 110 7.84 -17.74 11.81
N LEU A 111 8.69 -16.71 11.81
CA LEU A 111 8.28 -15.33 11.55
C LEU A 111 8.34 -14.90 10.08
N VAL A 112 9.40 -15.26 9.36
CA VAL A 112 9.66 -14.77 7.98
C VAL A 112 8.77 -15.48 6.94
N LEU A 113 8.37 -16.72 7.22
CA LEU A 113 7.49 -17.51 6.37
C LEU A 113 6.01 -17.42 6.78
N SER A 114 5.67 -16.55 7.74
CA SER A 114 4.28 -16.35 8.13
C SER A 114 3.63 -15.31 7.22
N GLU A 115 2.32 -15.44 7.04
CA GLU A 115 1.51 -14.42 6.38
C GLU A 115 1.76 -13.04 7.01
N ALA A 116 1.77 -12.94 8.35
CA ALA A 116 2.04 -11.68 9.04
C ALA A 116 3.41 -11.08 8.71
N GLY A 117 4.44 -11.92 8.58
CA GLY A 117 5.77 -11.50 8.15
C GLY A 117 5.76 -10.95 6.72
N LEU A 118 5.09 -11.65 5.79
CA LEU A 118 4.94 -11.19 4.41
C LEU A 118 4.24 -9.82 4.34
N TYR A 119 3.10 -9.67 5.04
CA TYR A 119 2.37 -8.40 5.09
C TYR A 119 3.22 -7.25 5.65
N LEU A 120 4.02 -7.52 6.69
CA LEU A 120 4.93 -6.54 7.27
C LEU A 120 5.97 -6.07 6.24
N VAL A 121 6.58 -7.00 5.50
CA VAL A 121 7.59 -6.68 4.48
C VAL A 121 6.99 -5.91 3.31
N VAL A 122 5.89 -6.40 2.72
CA VAL A 122 5.34 -5.77 1.50
C VAL A 122 4.78 -4.38 1.77
N HIS A 123 4.00 -4.19 2.84
CA HIS A 123 3.48 -2.86 3.16
C HIS A 123 4.57 -1.95 3.76
N GLY A 124 5.58 -2.50 4.44
CA GLY A 124 6.74 -1.74 4.90
C GLY A 124 7.55 -1.18 3.72
N LEU A 125 7.81 -2.01 2.71
CA LEU A 125 8.52 -1.60 1.49
C LEU A 125 7.71 -0.58 0.67
N ALA A 126 6.41 -0.79 0.49
CA ALA A 126 5.55 0.16 -0.22
C ALA A 126 5.46 1.50 0.51
N GLY A 127 5.23 1.47 1.82
CA GLY A 127 5.20 2.67 2.66
C GLY A 127 6.53 3.43 2.64
N TRP A 128 7.66 2.71 2.67
CA TRP A 128 8.99 3.29 2.55
C TRP A 128 9.21 3.99 1.20
N GLU A 129 8.91 3.31 0.08
CA GLU A 129 9.13 3.89 -1.25
C GLU A 129 8.23 5.11 -1.51
N LEU A 130 6.97 5.06 -1.08
CA LEU A 130 6.05 6.20 -1.14
C LEU A 130 6.50 7.34 -0.22
N GLY A 131 6.97 7.03 0.99
CA GLY A 131 7.50 8.02 1.93
C GLY A 131 8.77 8.69 1.42
N ARG A 132 9.69 7.93 0.81
CA ARG A 132 10.88 8.46 0.16
C ARG A 132 10.53 9.40 -0.99
N ALA A 133 9.57 9.02 -1.85
CA ALA A 133 9.09 9.88 -2.92
C ALA A 133 8.40 11.16 -2.41
N CYS A 134 7.69 11.09 -1.29
CA CYS A 134 7.14 12.25 -0.60
C CYS A 134 8.25 13.19 -0.10
N TRP A 135 9.29 12.63 0.52
CA TRP A 135 10.42 13.41 1.00
C TRP A 135 11.13 14.11 -0.15
N GLU A 136 11.53 13.39 -1.20
CA GLU A 136 12.26 13.93 -2.34
C GLU A 136 11.45 14.95 -3.15
N GLY A 137 10.15 14.70 -3.36
CA GLY A 137 9.31 15.54 -4.20
C GLY A 137 8.67 16.73 -3.49
N TRP A 138 8.54 16.71 -2.15
CA TRP A 138 7.76 17.73 -1.45
C TRP A 138 8.38 18.26 -0.15
N LEU A 139 8.85 17.39 0.75
CA LEU A 139 9.27 17.85 2.09
C LEU A 139 10.75 18.24 2.18
N GLY A 140 11.60 17.67 1.33
CA GLY A 140 13.04 17.90 1.28
C GLY A 140 13.51 18.73 0.09
N ALA A 141 12.59 19.23 -0.73
CA ALA A 141 12.84 20.09 -1.89
C ALA A 141 12.64 21.57 -1.55
#